data_AF-A0A0P9Q882-F1
#
_entry.id   AF-A0A0P9Q882-F1
#
_cell.length_a   1.000
_cell.length_b   1.000
_cell.length_c   1.000
_cell.angle_alpha   90.00
_cell.angle_beta   90.00
_cell.angle_gamma   90.00
#
_symmetry.space_group_name_H-M   'P 1'
#
loop_
_entity.id
_entity.type
_entity.pdbx_description
1 polymer ?
#
loop_
_entity_poly.entity_id
_entity_poly.type
_entity_poly.pdbx_seq_one_letter_code
_entity_poly.pdbx_strand_id
1 'polypeptide(L)'
;MGKTTIYHYQQIGGIKRVISVEGEPSANCPASNSTYTYDERGLMLTKTDAKGLVTTYTYDDRGLEVSRTEASGTPVARTITTEWDPARFLPVKTADDQRITSYRYDDQGREISRQSVAR
;
A
#
# COMPACT_ATOMS: atom_id res chain seq x y z
N MET A 1 32.96 7.07 -4.41
CA MET A 1 32.58 8.12 -3.43
C MET A 1 31.12 7.89 -3.10
N GLY A 2 30.85 7.49 -1.85
CA GLY A 2 29.63 6.79 -1.44
C GLY A 2 28.43 7.72 -1.29
N LYS A 3 27.29 7.31 -1.86
CA LYS A 3 26.02 8.00 -1.66
C LYS A 3 25.53 7.72 -0.23
N THR A 4 25.12 8.77 0.47
CA THR A 4 24.57 8.67 1.82
C THR A 4 23.04 8.60 1.75
N THR A 5 22.44 7.81 2.64
CA THR A 5 20.98 7.75 2.84
C THR A 5 20.67 7.88 4.33
N ILE A 6 19.82 8.82 4.67
CA ILE A 6 19.35 9.13 6.02
C ILE A 6 17.93 8.56 6.17
N TYR A 7 17.70 7.87 7.28
CA TYR A 7 16.39 7.32 7.64
C TYR A 7 15.90 8.01 8.90
N HIS A 8 14.70 8.58 8.84
CA HIS A 8 14.00 9.12 10.00
C HIS A 8 12.94 8.14 10.46
N TYR A 9 12.77 8.05 11.77
CA TYR A 9 11.86 7.09 12.38
C TYR A 9 10.98 7.73 13.44
N GLN A 10 9.81 7.13 13.63
CA GLN A 10 8.88 7.40 14.72
C GLN A 10 8.55 6.08 15.44
N GLN A 11 8.35 6.14 16.75
CA GLN A 11 7.84 4.99 17.51
C GLN A 11 6.30 5.07 17.57
N ILE A 12 5.63 4.03 17.09
CA ILE A 12 4.17 3.94 17.04
C ILE A 12 3.79 2.58 17.61
N GLY A 13 3.02 2.58 18.70
CA GLY A 13 2.68 1.33 19.40
C GLY A 13 3.90 0.51 19.86
N GLY A 14 5.03 1.17 20.18
CA GLY A 14 6.28 0.49 20.52
C GLY A 14 7.10 -0.02 19.32
N ILE A 15 6.60 0.14 18.10
CA ILE A 15 7.28 -0.28 16.88
C ILE A 15 7.92 0.93 16.21
N LYS A 16 9.20 0.81 15.83
CA LYS A 16 9.93 1.84 15.08
C LYS A 16 9.52 1.79 13.60
N ARG A 17 8.83 2.83 13.12
CA ARG A 17 8.41 3.02 11.73
C ARG A 17 9.26 4.08 11.04
N VAL A 18 9.58 3.88 9.77
CA VAL A 18 10.30 4.88 8.95
C VAL A 18 9.31 5.95 8.52
N ILE A 19 9.58 7.21 8.82
CA ILE A 19 8.71 8.34 8.42
C ILE A 19 9.26 9.16 7.26
N SER A 20 10.59 9.13 7.06
CA SER A 20 11.20 9.62 5.83
C SER A 20 12.48 8.87 5.49
N VAL A 21 12.75 8.80 4.20
CA VAL A 21 14.03 8.38 3.63
C VAL A 21 14.53 9.54 2.80
N GLU A 22 15.75 9.98 3.07
CA GLU A 22 16.42 11.09 2.38
C GLU A 22 17.76 10.59 1.86
N GLY A 23 18.05 10.83 0.60
CA GLY A 23 19.25 10.36 -0.06
C GLY A 23 19.55 11.19 -1.28
N GLU A 24 20.78 11.09 -1.76
CA GLU A 24 21.17 11.80 -2.98
C GLU A 24 20.36 11.28 -4.18
N PRO A 25 19.65 12.17 -4.92
CA PRO A 25 18.92 11.78 -6.11
C PRO A 25 19.86 11.10 -7.09
N SER A 26 19.50 9.90 -7.53
CA SER A 26 20.17 9.30 -8.68
C SER A 26 19.20 8.52 -9.53
N ALA A 27 19.46 8.48 -10.84
CA ALA A 27 18.59 7.83 -11.82
C ALA A 27 18.25 6.37 -11.47
N ASN A 28 19.09 5.71 -10.67
CA ASN A 28 18.94 4.31 -10.28
C ASN A 28 18.40 4.11 -8.85
N CYS A 29 18.12 5.18 -8.10
CA CYS A 29 17.60 5.09 -6.73
C CYS A 29 16.43 6.06 -6.50
N PRO A 30 15.25 5.77 -7.07
CA PRO A 30 14.04 6.58 -6.88
C PRO A 30 13.53 6.58 -5.42
N ALA A 31 14.10 5.76 -4.53
CA ALA A 31 13.81 5.81 -3.09
C ALA A 31 14.52 6.98 -2.37
N SER A 32 15.25 7.83 -3.10
CA SER A 32 16.06 8.90 -2.53
C SER A 32 15.26 9.93 -1.75
N ASN A 33 13.96 10.10 -1.98
CA ASN A 33 13.11 10.92 -1.12
C ASN A 33 11.74 10.25 -1.00
N SER A 34 11.34 9.84 0.20
CA SER A 34 9.98 9.34 0.42
C SER A 34 9.55 9.66 1.83
N THR A 35 8.27 9.99 2.02
CA THR A 35 7.68 10.23 3.33
C THR A 35 6.52 9.28 3.57
N TYR A 36 6.31 8.93 4.84
CA TYR A 36 5.30 7.97 5.26
C TYR A 36 4.58 8.48 6.50
N THR A 37 3.27 8.24 6.54
CA THR A 37 2.47 8.45 7.75
C THR A 37 1.79 7.15 8.15
N TYR A 38 1.37 7.05 9.41
CA TYR A 38 0.82 5.84 9.98
C TYR A 38 -0.34 6.15 10.94
N ASP A 39 -1.25 5.20 11.11
CA ASP A 39 -2.27 5.22 12.15
C ASP A 39 -1.68 4.83 13.52
N GLU A 40 -2.49 4.87 14.57
CA GLU A 40 -2.08 4.52 15.94
C GLU A 40 -1.66 3.04 16.10
N ARG A 41 -2.15 2.16 15.20
CA ARG A 41 -1.75 0.75 15.12
C ARG A 41 -0.44 0.56 14.35
N GLY A 42 0.12 1.64 13.80
CA GLY A 42 1.32 1.63 12.99
C GLY A 42 1.10 1.12 11.56
N LEU A 43 -0.13 1.11 11.05
CA LEU A 43 -0.45 0.81 9.65
C LEU A 43 -0.30 2.09 8.80
N MET A 44 0.25 1.97 7.60
CA MET A 44 0.63 3.12 6.78
C MET A 44 -0.60 3.84 6.24
N LEU A 45 -0.80 5.12 6.56
CA LEU A 45 -1.92 5.90 6.01
C LEU A 45 -1.57 6.54 4.67
N THR A 46 -0.34 7.07 4.55
CA THR A 46 0.12 7.70 3.32
C THR A 46 1.57 7.34 3.02
N LYS A 47 1.89 7.32 1.73
CA LYS A 47 3.24 7.29 1.18
C LYS A 47 3.36 8.36 0.11
N THR A 48 4.35 9.24 0.24
CA THR A 48 4.73 10.15 -0.84
C THR A 48 6.03 9.65 -1.44
N ASP A 49 6.04 9.36 -2.74
CA ASP A 49 7.25 8.95 -3.44
C ASP A 49 8.16 10.15 -3.80
N ALA A 50 9.32 9.87 -4.40
CA ALA A 50 10.28 10.91 -4.77
C ALA A 50 9.78 11.84 -5.90
N LYS A 51 8.70 11.46 -6.59
CA LYS A 51 8.04 12.30 -7.61
C LYS A 51 6.94 13.17 -6.99
N GLY A 52 6.72 13.08 -5.68
CA GLY A 52 5.63 13.77 -4.99
C GLY A 52 4.27 13.10 -5.17
N LEU A 53 4.21 11.90 -5.77
CA LEU A 53 2.95 11.18 -5.91
C LEU A 53 2.57 10.54 -4.57
N VAL A 54 1.34 10.84 -4.14
CA VAL A 54 0.80 10.35 -2.87
C VAL A 54 0.00 9.07 -3.12
N THR A 55 0.30 8.03 -2.35
CA THR A 55 -0.55 6.84 -2.21
C THR A 55 -1.17 6.85 -0.83
N THR A 56 -2.49 6.69 -0.73
CA THR A 56 -3.23 6.63 0.54
C THR A 56 -3.82 5.24 0.75
N TYR A 57 -3.92 4.80 2.00
CA TYR A 57 -4.41 3.47 2.36
C TYR A 57 -5.45 3.56 3.48
N THR A 58 -6.35 2.58 3.51
CA THR A 58 -7.33 2.37 4.59
C THR A 58 -7.41 0.89 4.92
N TYR A 59 -7.77 0.58 6.16
CA TYR A 59 -7.72 -0.77 6.69
C TYR A 59 -9.00 -1.12 7.45
N ASP A 60 -9.37 -2.40 7.47
CA ASP A 60 -10.40 -2.91 8.37
C ASP A 60 -9.89 -3.02 9.82
N ASP A 61 -10.75 -3.47 10.74
CA ASP A 61 -10.42 -3.66 12.15
C ASP A 61 -9.34 -4.74 12.37
N ARG A 62 -9.21 -5.68 11.42
CA ARG A 62 -8.17 -6.72 11.41
C ARG A 62 -6.83 -6.20 10.87
N GLY A 63 -6.79 -4.96 10.37
CA GLY A 63 -5.60 -4.35 9.78
C GLY A 63 -5.34 -4.75 8.33
N LEU A 64 -6.34 -5.31 7.64
CA LEU A 64 -6.26 -5.66 6.21
C LEU A 64 -6.61 -4.45 5.34
N GLU A 65 -5.80 -4.19 4.31
CA GLU A 65 -6.01 -3.05 3.39
C GLU A 65 -7.34 -3.22 2.64
N VAL A 66 -8.31 -2.34 2.88
CA VAL A 66 -9.61 -2.37 2.19
C VAL A 66 -9.69 -1.41 1.02
N SER A 67 -8.87 -0.35 1.02
CA SER A 67 -8.74 0.57 -0.11
C SER A 67 -7.35 1.19 -0.16
N ARG A 68 -6.83 1.33 -1.38
CA ARG A 68 -5.64 2.09 -1.72
C ARG A 68 -5.93 3.03 -2.87
N THR A 69 -5.58 4.29 -2.72
CA THR A 69 -5.63 5.27 -3.81
C THR A 69 -4.22 5.67 -4.20
N GLU A 70 -3.81 5.30 -5.41
CA GLU A 70 -2.54 5.67 -6.04
C GLU A 70 -2.66 7.04 -6.70
N ALA A 71 -1.59 7.84 -6.68
CA ALA A 71 -1.56 9.20 -7.22
C ALA A 71 -2.72 10.08 -6.71
N SER A 72 -3.08 9.92 -5.43
CA SER A 72 -4.17 10.62 -4.75
C SER A 72 -4.04 12.15 -4.91
N GLY A 73 -5.17 12.81 -5.16
CA GLY A 73 -5.23 14.25 -5.42
C GLY A 73 -4.80 14.69 -6.82
N THR A 74 -4.43 13.77 -7.71
CA THR A 74 -4.08 14.08 -9.11
C THR A 74 -5.17 13.62 -10.09
N PRO A 75 -5.19 14.13 -11.35
CA PRO A 75 -6.13 13.67 -12.37
C PRO A 75 -5.98 12.20 -12.80
N VAL A 76 -4.84 11.57 -12.47
CA VAL A 76 -4.56 10.17 -12.78
C VAL A 76 -4.71 9.26 -11.55
N ALA A 77 -5.38 9.75 -10.51
CA ALA A 77 -5.63 8.97 -9.30
C ALA A 77 -6.42 7.69 -9.61
N ARG A 78 -5.97 6.56 -9.06
CA ARG A 78 -6.63 5.27 -9.21
C ARG A 78 -6.89 4.68 -7.84
N THR A 79 -8.13 4.27 -7.58
CA THR A 79 -8.50 3.60 -6.34
C THR A 79 -8.71 2.11 -6.59
N ILE A 80 -8.02 1.29 -5.79
CA ILE A 80 -8.20 -0.15 -5.72
C ILE A 80 -8.84 -0.48 -4.37
N THR A 81 -9.91 -1.24 -4.40
CA THR A 81 -10.57 -1.78 -3.21
C THR A 81 -10.32 -3.28 -3.11
N THR A 82 -10.24 -3.79 -1.89
CA THR A 82 -10.07 -5.22 -1.61
C THR A 82 -11.11 -5.68 -0.61
N GLU A 83 -11.87 -6.71 -0.99
CA GLU A 83 -12.74 -7.45 -0.09
C GLU A 83 -11.99 -8.71 0.36
N TRP A 84 -12.00 -8.97 1.66
CA TRP A 84 -11.28 -10.06 2.29
C TRP A 84 -12.23 -11.16 2.77
N ASP A 85 -11.71 -12.38 2.81
CA ASP A 85 -12.37 -13.48 3.50
C ASP A 85 -12.63 -13.10 4.98
N PRO A 86 -13.81 -13.38 5.55
CA PRO A 86 -14.14 -12.97 6.92
C PRO A 86 -13.29 -13.61 8.02
N ALA A 87 -12.72 -14.80 7.76
CA ALA A 87 -11.95 -15.56 8.75
C ALA A 87 -10.46 -15.67 8.38
N ARG A 88 -10.09 -15.42 7.13
CA ARG A 88 -8.73 -15.63 6.61
C ARG A 88 -8.14 -14.35 6.03
N PHE A 89 -6.81 -14.31 5.97
CA PHE A 89 -6.04 -13.23 5.35
C PHE A 89 -5.94 -13.44 3.82
N LEU A 90 -7.09 -13.69 3.17
CA LEU A 90 -7.19 -14.00 1.74
C LEU A 90 -8.14 -13.03 1.04
N PRO A 91 -7.71 -12.32 -0.01
CA PRO A 91 -8.58 -11.40 -0.74
C PRO A 91 -9.57 -12.21 -1.58
N VAL A 92 -10.87 -11.98 -1.43
CA VAL A 92 -11.89 -12.64 -2.25
C VAL A 92 -12.26 -11.82 -3.48
N LYS A 93 -12.01 -10.51 -3.44
CA LYS A 93 -12.24 -9.63 -4.58
C LYS A 93 -11.35 -8.39 -4.52
N THR A 94 -10.85 -7.96 -5.66
CA THR A 94 -10.24 -6.65 -5.85
C THR A 94 -10.95 -5.91 -6.97
N ALA A 95 -11.11 -4.60 -6.83
CA ALA A 95 -11.77 -3.80 -7.85
C ALA A 95 -11.13 -2.42 -7.96
N ASP A 96 -10.93 -1.99 -9.20
CA ASP A 96 -10.61 -0.61 -9.55
C ASP A 96 -11.66 -0.05 -10.52
N ASP A 97 -11.37 1.09 -11.13
CA ASP A 97 -12.22 1.76 -12.10
C ASP A 97 -12.38 1.00 -13.42
N GLN A 98 -11.41 0.16 -13.78
CA GLN A 98 -11.33 -0.54 -15.07
C GLN A 98 -11.60 -2.04 -14.96
N ARG A 99 -11.40 -2.65 -13.79
CA ARG A 99 -11.38 -4.09 -13.64
C ARG A 99 -11.84 -4.55 -12.27
N ILE A 100 -12.57 -5.65 -12.26
CA ILE A 100 -12.89 -6.43 -11.07
C ILE A 100 -12.21 -7.79 -11.19
N THR A 101 -11.51 -8.24 -10.14
CA THR A 101 -10.94 -9.58 -10.04
C THR A 101 -11.50 -10.29 -8.82
N SER A 102 -12.05 -11.49 -9.00
CA SER A 102 -12.56 -12.34 -7.91
C SER A 102 -11.71 -13.59 -7.76
N TYR A 103 -11.54 -14.04 -6.53
CA TYR A 103 -10.70 -15.17 -6.15
C TYR A 103 -11.51 -16.22 -5.39
N ARG A 104 -11.15 -17.49 -5.57
CA ARG A 104 -11.64 -18.59 -4.74
C ARG A 104 -10.46 -19.42 -4.26
N TYR A 105 -10.59 -19.92 -3.05
CA TYR A 105 -9.58 -20.73 -2.38
C TYR A 105 -10.19 -22.04 -1.89
N ASP A 106 -9.36 -23.06 -1.77
CA ASP A 106 -9.70 -24.24 -0.99
C ASP A 106 -9.57 -23.97 0.53
N ASP A 107 -9.81 -25.02 1.31
CA ASP A 107 -9.73 -25.02 2.78
C ASP A 107 -8.31 -24.76 3.31
N GLN A 108 -7.29 -25.20 2.56
CA GLN A 108 -5.88 -24.95 2.85
C GLN A 108 -5.42 -23.55 2.42
N GLY A 109 -6.31 -22.73 1.84
CA GLY A 109 -6.01 -21.37 1.40
C GLY A 109 -5.27 -21.27 0.07
N ARG A 110 -5.22 -22.35 -0.71
CA ARG A 110 -4.64 -22.35 -2.06
C ARG A 110 -5.67 -21.81 -3.05
N GLU A 111 -5.24 -20.91 -3.95
CA GLU A 111 -6.12 -20.35 -4.98
C GLU A 111 -6.55 -21.46 -5.95
N ILE A 112 -7.86 -21.67 -6.08
CA ILE A 112 -8.45 -22.63 -7.02
C ILE A 112 -9.10 -21.94 -8.22
N SER A 113 -9.37 -20.64 -8.13
CA SER A 113 -9.91 -19.86 -9.24
C SER A 113 -9.59 -18.39 -9.11
N ARG A 114 -9.37 -17.76 -10.27
CA ARG A 114 -9.26 -16.31 -10.43
C ARG A 114 -9.99 -15.91 -11.70
N GLN A 115 -10.86 -14.92 -11.58
CA GLN A 115 -11.63 -14.39 -12.69
C GLN A 115 -11.48 -12.87 -12.71
N SER A 116 -11.13 -12.31 -13.87
CA SER A 116 -11.03 -10.88 -14.06
C SER A 116 -12.00 -10.44 -15.16
N VAL A 117 -12.77 -9.40 -14.89
CA VAL A 117 -13.74 -8.83 -15.82
C VAL A 117 -13.49 -7.33 -15.92
N ALA A 118 -13.49 -6.80 -17.13
CA ALA A 118 -13.45 -5.35 -17.35
C ALA A 118 -14.75 -4.71 -16.80
N ARG A 119 -14.63 -3.51 -16.24
CA ARG A 119 -15.77 -2.79 -15.70
C ARG A 119 -16.44 -1.92 -16.76
#